data_AF-A0A2E9WNC2-F1
#
_entry.id   AF-A0A2E9WNC2-F1
#
_cell.length_a   1.000
_cell.length_b   1.000
_cell.length_c   1.000
_cell.angle_alpha   90.00
_cell.angle_beta   90.00
_cell.angle_gamma   90.00
#
_symmetry.space_group_name_H-M   'P 1'
#
loop_
_entity.id
_entity.type
_entity.pdbx_description
1 polymer ?
#
loop_
_entity_poly.entity_id
_entity_poly.type
_entity_poly.pdbx_seq_one_letter_code
_entity_poly.pdbx_strand_id
1 'polypeptide(L)'
;MGQPRKSFGNIGDDHWTRTRKDSNPEDIEYLRERSRAPGVAEGGESRNFYCMECEGVIPFEEGDLTCPHCGVEVQGSSRRYFNWVEIDTPPKSDVAALLPYGVAILVLTSLLALWYFNS
;
A
#
# COMPACT_ATOMS: atom_id res chain seq x y z
N MET A 1 44.52 3.73 5.66
CA MET A 1 43.06 3.57 5.46
C MET A 1 42.82 3.61 3.95
N GLY A 2 42.46 2.47 3.36
CA GLY A 2 42.27 2.35 1.90
C GLY A 2 40.94 2.98 1.46
N GLN A 3 40.93 3.62 0.29
CA GLN A 3 39.69 4.21 -0.24
C GLN A 3 38.60 3.14 -0.45
N PRO A 4 37.32 3.45 -0.14
CA PRO A 4 36.23 2.51 -0.37
C PRO A 4 36.10 2.20 -1.87
N ARG A 5 36.06 0.90 -2.21
CA ARG A 5 35.87 0.42 -3.59
C ARG A 5 34.48 0.87 -4.08
N LYS A 6 34.41 1.34 -5.33
CA LYS A 6 33.17 1.81 -5.98
C LYS A 6 32.10 0.71 -5.95
N SER A 7 30.84 1.06 -5.64
CA SER A 7 29.71 0.13 -5.54
C SER A 7 29.10 -0.30 -6.89
N PHE A 8 29.71 0.11 -8.01
CA PHE A 8 29.25 -0.12 -9.37
C PHE A 8 30.38 -0.70 -10.24
N GLY A 9 30.07 -1.77 -10.99
CA GLY A 9 31.02 -2.55 -11.80
C GLY A 9 30.86 -4.06 -11.59
N ASN A 10 31.79 -4.86 -12.14
CA ASN A 10 31.82 -6.30 -11.89
C ASN A 10 31.88 -6.58 -10.38
N ILE A 11 30.98 -7.45 -9.91
CA ILE A 11 30.86 -7.82 -8.50
C ILE A 11 32.17 -8.47 -8.04
N GLY A 12 32.99 -7.72 -7.29
CA GLY A 12 34.20 -8.21 -6.62
C GLY A 12 33.90 -8.89 -5.29
N ASP A 13 34.91 -9.49 -4.67
CA ASP A 13 34.72 -10.36 -3.49
C ASP A 13 34.28 -9.61 -2.22
N ASP A 14 34.60 -8.32 -2.11
CA ASP A 14 34.16 -7.44 -1.02
C ASP A 14 32.76 -6.82 -1.27
N HIS A 15 32.10 -7.18 -2.37
CA HIS A 15 30.77 -6.66 -2.68
C HIS A 15 29.74 -7.30 -1.75
N TRP A 16 28.85 -6.49 -1.18
CA TRP A 16 27.92 -6.92 -0.14
C TRP A 16 27.07 -8.14 -0.51
N THR A 17 26.69 -8.33 -1.78
CA THR A 17 25.96 -9.54 -2.23
C THR A 17 26.80 -10.82 -2.16
N ARG A 18 28.11 -10.74 -2.34
CA ARG A 18 29.04 -11.87 -2.19
C ARG A 18 29.42 -12.10 -0.74
N THR A 19 29.77 -11.02 -0.03
CA THR A 19 30.13 -11.10 1.39
C THR A 19 28.98 -11.62 2.25
N ARG A 20 27.73 -11.43 1.81
CA ARG A 20 26.52 -11.91 2.49
C ARG A 20 25.85 -13.11 1.83
N LYS A 21 26.49 -13.73 0.82
CA LYS A 21 25.86 -14.78 0.00
C LYS A 21 25.34 -15.96 0.83
N ASP A 22 26.08 -16.33 1.87
CA ASP A 22 25.75 -17.44 2.76
C ASP A 22 25.30 -16.95 4.14
N SER A 23 25.03 -15.64 4.28
CA SER A 23 24.48 -15.07 5.50
C SER A 23 22.98 -15.30 5.55
N ASN A 24 22.48 -15.67 6.73
CA ASN A 24 21.07 -15.87 7.02
C ASN A 24 20.38 -16.92 6.11
N PRO A 25 20.85 -18.17 6.10
CA PRO A 25 20.25 -19.24 5.31
C PRO A 25 18.77 -19.45 5.66
N GLU A 26 18.40 -19.24 6.92
CA GLU A 26 17.01 -19.33 7.41
C GLU A 26 16.11 -18.26 6.75
N ASP A 27 16.57 -17.00 6.68
CA ASP A 27 15.82 -15.92 6.02
C ASP A 27 15.67 -16.17 4.52
N ILE A 28 16.73 -16.67 3.88
CA ILE A 28 16.69 -17.00 2.45
C ILE A 28 15.72 -18.15 2.18
N GLU A 29 15.74 -19.18 3.03
CA GLU A 29 14.83 -20.32 2.87
C GLU A 29 13.38 -19.90 3.14
N TYR A 30 13.14 -19.10 4.17
CA TYR A 30 11.84 -18.48 4.43
C TYR A 30 11.32 -17.72 3.20
N LEU A 31 12.16 -16.89 2.56
CA LEU A 31 11.75 -16.15 1.36
C LEU A 31 11.45 -17.05 0.15
N ARG A 32 12.18 -18.18 0.02
CA ARG A 32 11.91 -19.18 -1.04
C ARG A 32 10.59 -19.90 -0.79
N GLU A 33 10.32 -20.30 0.44
CA GLU A 33 9.07 -20.95 0.83
C GLU A 33 7.88 -20.00 0.65
N ARG A 34 8.02 -18.75 1.11
CA ARG A 34 7.01 -17.70 0.95
C ARG A 34 6.68 -17.40 -0.52
N SER A 35 7.66 -17.51 -1.41
CA SER A 35 7.44 -17.35 -2.85
C SER A 35 6.52 -18.43 -3.45
N ARG A 36 6.26 -19.52 -2.70
CA ARG A 36 5.32 -20.59 -3.06
C ARG A 36 3.97 -20.44 -2.36
N ALA A 37 3.75 -19.37 -1.58
CA ALA A 37 2.49 -19.16 -0.91
C ALA A 37 1.34 -19.04 -1.93
N PRO A 38 0.10 -19.44 -1.56
CA PRO A 38 -1.04 -19.37 -2.45
C PRO A 38 -1.29 -17.94 -2.97
N GLY A 39 -1.58 -17.80 -4.27
CA GLY A 39 -1.72 -16.49 -4.95
C GLY A 39 -0.38 -15.79 -5.28
N VAL A 40 0.71 -16.05 -4.55
CA VAL A 40 2.05 -15.53 -4.88
C VAL A 40 2.65 -16.30 -6.05
N ALA A 41 2.60 -17.63 -5.98
CA ALA A 41 3.16 -18.52 -7.00
C ALA A 41 2.51 -18.33 -8.39
N GLU A 42 1.24 -17.92 -8.40
CA GLU A 42 0.44 -17.67 -9.60
C GLU A 42 0.70 -16.28 -10.22
N GLY A 43 1.54 -15.45 -9.58
CA GLY A 43 1.89 -14.10 -10.01
C GLY A 43 1.00 -13.00 -9.44
N GLY A 44 -0.09 -13.35 -8.75
CA GLY A 44 -1.10 -12.43 -8.24
C GLY A 44 -1.88 -11.70 -9.33
N GLU A 45 -2.99 -11.06 -8.97
CA GLU A 45 -3.72 -10.15 -9.87
C GLU A 45 -3.19 -8.71 -9.84
N SER A 46 -3.77 -7.79 -10.61
CA SER A 46 -3.37 -6.37 -10.64
C SER A 46 -3.44 -5.70 -9.25
N ARG A 47 -4.40 -6.12 -8.42
CA ARG A 47 -4.55 -5.66 -7.03
C ARG A 47 -4.79 -6.84 -6.11
N ASN A 48 -3.91 -6.98 -5.12
CA ASN A 48 -4.06 -8.03 -4.12
C ASN A 48 -3.78 -7.52 -2.71
N PHE A 49 -4.37 -8.19 -1.72
CA PHE A 49 -4.02 -8.07 -0.31
C PHE A 49 -3.18 -9.25 0.16
N TYR A 50 -2.40 -9.03 1.21
CA TYR A 50 -1.79 -10.13 1.97
C TYR A 50 -2.72 -10.62 3.08
N CYS A 51 -2.94 -11.92 3.14
CA CYS A 51 -3.39 -12.58 4.36
C CYS A 51 -2.17 -12.81 5.27
N MET A 52 -2.23 -12.31 6.51
CA MET A 52 -1.11 -12.46 7.46
C MET A 52 -1.04 -13.86 8.09
N GLU A 53 -2.11 -14.64 7.99
CA GLU A 53 -2.17 -15.98 8.58
C GLU A 53 -1.54 -17.03 7.66
N CYS A 54 -1.98 -17.08 6.41
CA CYS A 54 -1.48 -18.05 5.43
C CYS A 54 -0.37 -17.49 4.53
N GLU A 55 0.06 -16.25 4.76
CA GLU A 55 1.00 -15.47 3.95
C GLU A 55 0.62 -15.35 2.46
N GLY A 56 -0.61 -15.72 2.12
CA GLY A 56 -1.10 -15.79 0.75
C GLY A 56 -1.55 -14.44 0.23
N VAL A 57 -1.63 -14.35 -1.10
CA VAL A 57 -2.05 -13.16 -1.83
C VAL A 57 -3.49 -13.37 -2.30
N ILE A 58 -4.38 -12.44 -1.95
CA ILE A 58 -5.82 -12.56 -2.22
C ILE A 58 -6.28 -11.40 -3.12
N PRO A 59 -7.27 -11.60 -4.00
CA PRO A 59 -7.80 -10.52 -4.84
C PRO A 59 -8.30 -9.32 -4.03
N PHE A 60 -8.12 -8.12 -4.57
CA PHE A 60 -8.69 -6.90 -3.99
C PHE A 60 -10.20 -6.84 -4.23
N GLU A 61 -11.00 -7.07 -3.19
CA GLU A 61 -12.42 -6.68 -3.18
C GLU A 61 -12.71 -5.65 -2.07
N GLU A 62 -13.63 -4.72 -2.33
CA GLU A 62 -14.04 -3.73 -1.34
C GLU A 62 -15.02 -4.35 -0.33
N GLY A 63 -14.58 -4.66 0.89
CA GLY A 63 -15.48 -5.11 1.96
C GLY A 63 -14.80 -5.83 3.12
N ASP A 64 -15.61 -6.57 3.88
CA ASP A 64 -15.16 -7.52 4.91
C ASP A 64 -14.66 -8.78 4.21
N LEU A 65 -13.34 -8.83 4.00
CA LEU A 65 -12.71 -9.90 3.25
C LEU A 65 -12.37 -11.07 4.16
N THR A 66 -12.94 -12.23 3.84
CA THR A 66 -12.46 -13.52 4.35
C THR A 66 -11.41 -14.06 3.39
N CYS A 67 -10.27 -14.52 3.89
CA CYS A 67 -9.24 -15.12 3.05
C CYS A 67 -9.79 -16.41 2.38
N PRO A 68 -9.77 -16.54 1.04
CA PRO A 68 -10.24 -17.75 0.35
C PRO A 68 -9.34 -18.97 0.60
N HIS A 69 -8.13 -18.78 1.12
CA HIS A 69 -7.18 -19.87 1.37
C HIS A 69 -7.35 -20.51 2.75
N CYS A 70 -7.57 -19.70 3.79
CA CYS A 70 -7.60 -20.17 5.18
C CYS A 70 -8.87 -19.81 5.95
N GLY A 71 -9.77 -19.01 5.37
CA GLY A 71 -11.05 -18.65 6.00
C GLY A 71 -10.95 -17.62 7.12
N VAL A 72 -9.76 -17.05 7.39
CA VAL A 72 -9.60 -16.01 8.40
C VAL A 72 -10.14 -14.66 7.90
N GLU A 73 -10.75 -13.89 8.78
CA GLU A 73 -11.13 -12.51 8.50
C GLU A 73 -9.88 -11.63 8.37
N VAL A 74 -9.80 -10.89 7.25
CA VAL A 74 -8.70 -9.97 6.98
C VAL A 74 -9.04 -8.61 7.60
N GLN A 75 -8.71 -8.46 8.89
CA GLN A 75 -9.02 -7.24 9.64
C GLN A 75 -8.00 -6.11 9.40
N GLY A 76 -8.50 -4.86 9.36
CA GLY A 76 -7.70 -3.63 9.54
C GLY A 76 -7.55 -2.72 8.32
N SER A 77 -7.26 -1.44 8.57
CA SER A 77 -6.90 -0.41 7.57
C SER A 77 -5.50 -0.64 6.96
N SER A 78 -4.69 -1.50 7.58
CA SER A 78 -3.41 -2.00 7.07
C SER A 78 -3.61 -3.15 6.08
N ARG A 79 -4.48 -2.92 5.11
CA ARG A 79 -4.52 -3.66 3.86
C ARG A 79 -3.17 -3.47 3.14
N ARG A 80 -2.19 -4.29 3.48
CA ARG A 80 -0.86 -4.24 2.83
C ARG A 80 -1.03 -4.77 1.41
N TYR A 81 -1.00 -3.85 0.46
CA TYR A 81 -1.13 -4.17 -0.96
C TYR A 81 0.11 -4.94 -1.44
N PHE A 82 -0.10 -5.99 -2.25
CA PHE A 82 0.99 -6.76 -2.84
C PHE A 82 1.72 -6.02 -3.99
N ASN A 83 1.26 -4.82 -4.38
CA ASN A 83 1.85 -4.07 -5.47
C ASN A 83 2.03 -2.61 -5.05
N TRP A 84 3.29 -2.14 -4.96
CA TRP A 84 3.59 -0.75 -4.60
C TRP A 84 3.30 0.22 -5.76
N VAL A 85 3.08 -0.29 -6.98
CA VAL A 85 3.12 0.53 -8.20
C VAL A 85 1.74 1.07 -8.62
N GLU A 86 0.63 0.55 -8.10
CA GLU A 86 -0.71 0.87 -8.63
C GLU A 86 -1.71 1.34 -7.55
N ILE A 87 -1.35 2.36 -6.78
CA ILE A 87 -2.34 3.11 -5.98
C ILE A 87 -2.92 4.23 -6.87
N ASP A 88 -3.68 3.83 -7.90
CA ASP A 88 -4.43 4.76 -8.76
C ASP A 88 -5.80 5.13 -8.18
N THR A 89 -6.07 4.78 -6.92
CA THR A 89 -7.33 5.19 -6.29
C THR A 89 -7.12 6.55 -5.66
N PRO A 90 -7.65 7.65 -6.24
CA PRO A 90 -7.63 8.92 -5.54
C PRO A 90 -8.34 8.75 -4.20
N PRO A 91 -7.83 9.35 -3.11
CA PRO A 91 -8.51 9.30 -1.82
C PRO A 91 -9.96 9.75 -2.01
N LYS A 92 -10.90 9.08 -1.32
CA LYS A 92 -12.32 9.47 -1.38
C LYS A 92 -12.40 10.97 -1.08
N SER A 93 -13.01 11.72 -2.00
CA SER A 93 -13.20 13.17 -1.90
C SER A 93 -13.73 13.53 -0.50
N ASP A 94 -12.99 14.36 0.23
CA ASP A 94 -13.42 14.88 1.54
C ASP A 94 -14.33 16.09 1.33
N VAL A 95 -15.57 15.83 0.88
CA VAL A 95 -16.58 16.87 0.69
C VAL A 95 -16.89 17.60 2.00
N ALA A 96 -16.64 16.98 3.16
CA ALA A 96 -16.82 17.62 4.46
C ALA A 96 -15.83 18.79 4.66
N ALA A 97 -14.65 18.76 4.04
CA ALA A 97 -13.71 19.88 4.06
C ALA A 97 -14.24 21.13 3.31
N LEU A 98 -15.19 20.97 2.39
CA LEU A 98 -15.81 22.09 1.65
C LEU A 98 -16.98 22.74 2.39
N LEU A 99 -17.49 22.09 3.43
CA LEU A 99 -18.66 22.51 4.21
C LEU A 99 -18.55 23.94 4.79
N PRO A 100 -17.43 24.39 5.39
CA PRO A 100 -17.33 25.77 5.89
C PRO A 100 -17.42 26.82 4.77
N TYR A 101 -16.90 26.53 3.58
CA TYR A 101 -17.03 27.42 2.42
C TYR A 101 -18.47 27.50 1.91
N GLY A 102 -19.17 26.36 1.87
CA GLY A 102 -20.60 26.32 1.54
C GLY A 102 -21.44 27.17 2.51
N VAL A 103 -21.16 27.07 3.82
CA VAL A 103 -21.81 27.90 4.85
C VAL A 103 -21.49 29.38 4.65
N ALA A 104 -20.22 29.73 4.42
CA ALA A 104 -19.81 31.13 4.21
C ALA A 104 -20.50 31.76 3.00
N ILE A 105 -20.61 31.03 1.88
CA ILE A 105 -21.33 31.48 0.68
C ILE A 105 -22.82 31.70 1.00
N LEU A 106 -23.46 30.77 1.70
CA LEU A 106 -24.86 30.89 2.12
C LEU A 106 -25.11 32.13 3.00
N VAL A 107 -24.21 32.42 3.95
CA VAL A 107 -24.32 33.62 4.79
C VAL A 107 -24.17 34.89 3.95
N LEU A 108 -23.15 34.96 3.11
CA LEU A 108 -22.89 36.13 2.25
C LEU A 108 -24.05 36.43 1.31
N THR A 109 -24.60 35.41 0.64
CA THR A 109 -25.73 35.59 -0.28
C THR A 109 -27.01 35.98 0.46
N SER A 110 -27.24 35.44 1.66
CA SER A 110 -28.38 35.81 2.51
C SER A 110 -28.30 37.29 2.95
N LEU A 111 -27.12 37.74 3.36
CA LEU A 111 -26.90 39.14 3.75
C LEU A 111 -27.08 40.09 2.57
N LEU A 112 -26.56 39.74 1.39
CA LEU A 112 -26.75 40.49 0.15
C LEU A 112 -28.23 40.58 -0.25
N ALA A 113 -28.96 39.48 -0.16
CA ALA A 113 -30.39 39.46 -0.45
C ALA A 113 -31.17 40.34 0.53
N LEU A 114 -30.92 40.20 1.83
CA LEU A 114 -31.54 41.04 2.86
C LEU A 114 -31.23 42.53 2.65
N TRP A 115 -29.99 42.86 2.30
CA TRP A 115 -29.62 44.24 1.99
C TRP A 115 -30.37 44.77 0.76
N TYR A 116 -30.44 43.99 -0.32
CA TYR A 116 -31.15 44.37 -1.54
C TYR A 116 -32.64 44.60 -1.32
N PHE A 117 -33.31 43.78 -0.50
CA PHE A 117 -34.75 43.94 -0.22
C PHE A 117 -35.07 45.06 0.78
N ASN A 118 -34.10 45.51 1.58
CA ASN A 118 -34.27 46.59 2.55
C ASN A 118 -33.70 47.94 2.08
N SER A 119 -33.08 48.00 0.90
CA SER A 119 -32.59 49.22 0.25
C SER A 119 -33.59 49.73 -0.79
#